data_AF-A0A3D4K8J2-F1
#
_entry.id   AF-A0A3D4K8J2-F1
#
_cell.length_a   1.000
_cell.length_b   1.000
_cell.length_c   1.000
_cell.angle_alpha   90.00
_cell.angle_beta   90.00
_cell.angle_gamma   90.00
#
_symmetry.space_group_name_H-M   'P 1'
#
loop_
_entity.id
_entity.type
_entity.pdbx_description
1 polymer ?
#
loop_
_entity_poly.entity_id
_entity_poly.type
_entity_poly.pdbx_seq_one_letter_code
_entity_poly.pdbx_strand_id
1 'polypeptide(L)'
;MKNKILLLSTALALTGGYITYDFFAHHKESHSESGHHDEHEEGHGDEVEKGVHGGRLLEKDDFAIEATIFEDGVPPEFRFYAYDDGELLNPKDVELNVELTRLNGKKDNFTFSKDKKFFKSNEEVKEPHSFDVKITAKYDGKTYEWKYDSYEGRVQITEEAAKNLGIEIEKVAPVKIEKTVPLYGIINLDPNKSAQIKARFSGVVKEIKKDLNEPIKKGDVLAMVEGNDSLQIYPVTSPIDGVIIERNASVGEVTSDTPLFVIADLSSVVAEFSVFSKDIENIKNGQKIYIQSKDKKIKIKAMISAILKTTEASSQTVIARAFIDNTQNLFRSGMIVKGAVVIDEKEVPLAVKISALQKFRDMDVVFVKVGETYEVRMLELGERGNNYVEVLEGIERGDDYVSKNSFVIKADIEKSGASHDH
;
A
#
# COMPACT_ATOMS: atom_id res chain seq x y z
N MET A 1 -41.23 -27.13 -35.02
CA MET A 1 -41.84 -25.86 -34.58
C MET A 1 -40.72 -24.85 -34.38
N LYS A 2 -40.65 -23.82 -35.23
CA LYS A 2 -39.60 -22.79 -35.23
C LYS A 2 -40.20 -21.52 -34.62
N ASN A 3 -39.70 -21.08 -33.47
CA ASN A 3 -40.03 -19.76 -32.93
C ASN A 3 -38.86 -18.80 -33.19
N LYS A 4 -39.09 -17.89 -34.15
CA LYS A 4 -38.36 -16.63 -34.31
C LYS A 4 -38.90 -15.65 -33.26
N ILE A 5 -38.03 -15.00 -32.51
CA ILE A 5 -38.39 -13.83 -31.70
C ILE A 5 -37.75 -12.58 -32.33
N LEU A 6 -38.59 -11.57 -32.42
CA LEU A 6 -38.50 -10.36 -33.23
C LEU A 6 -37.71 -9.27 -32.50
N LEU A 7 -36.79 -8.62 -33.23
CA LEU A 7 -36.16 -7.35 -32.84
C LEU A 7 -37.20 -6.22 -32.84
N LEU A 8 -37.25 -5.43 -31.77
CA LEU A 8 -37.89 -4.11 -31.76
C LEU A 8 -36.81 -3.05 -31.53
N SER A 9 -36.50 -2.30 -32.60
CA SER A 9 -35.71 -1.08 -32.57
C SER A 9 -36.67 0.12 -32.42
N THR A 10 -36.57 0.86 -31.33
CA THR A 10 -37.23 2.16 -31.18
C THR A 10 -36.19 3.27 -31.30
N ALA A 11 -36.28 4.00 -32.42
CA ALA A 11 -35.62 5.28 -32.63
C ALA A 11 -36.50 6.39 -32.01
N LEU A 12 -35.89 7.25 -31.20
CA LEU A 12 -36.49 8.52 -30.80
C LEU A 12 -35.48 9.63 -31.05
N ALA A 13 -35.74 10.42 -32.09
CA ALA A 13 -35.10 11.71 -32.34
C ALA A 13 -36.06 12.80 -31.86
N LEU A 14 -35.55 13.82 -31.15
CA LEU A 14 -35.96 15.22 -31.26
C LEU A 14 -35.14 16.11 -30.30
N THR A 15 -34.39 17.02 -30.92
CA THR A 15 -34.21 18.45 -30.60
C THR A 15 -33.62 18.89 -29.26
N GLY A 16 -32.37 19.37 -29.33
CA GLY A 16 -32.05 20.81 -29.36
C GLY A 16 -32.41 21.66 -28.15
N GLY A 17 -31.38 22.09 -27.40
CA GLY A 17 -31.47 23.16 -26.41
C GLY A 17 -30.11 23.44 -25.78
N TYR A 18 -29.34 24.36 -26.37
CA TYR A 18 -28.18 24.99 -25.74
C TYR A 18 -28.69 26.03 -24.74
N ILE A 19 -28.27 25.94 -23.47
CA ILE A 19 -28.46 27.00 -22.47
C ILE A 19 -27.09 27.60 -22.19
N THR A 20 -26.84 28.78 -22.76
CA THR A 20 -25.76 29.69 -22.36
C THR A 20 -26.29 30.59 -21.25
N TYR A 21 -25.63 30.58 -20.08
CA TYR A 21 -25.86 31.57 -19.04
C TYR A 21 -24.85 32.70 -19.20
N ASP A 22 -25.34 33.83 -19.72
CA ASP A 22 -24.71 35.15 -19.57
C ASP A 22 -25.55 35.93 -18.55
N PHE A 23 -24.94 36.40 -17.46
CA PHE A 23 -25.55 37.43 -16.62
C PHE A 23 -24.50 38.39 -16.05
N PHE A 24 -24.48 39.57 -16.66
CA PHE A 24 -24.23 40.91 -16.14
C PHE A 24 -23.27 41.14 -14.96
N ALA A 25 -22.25 41.94 -15.27
CA ALA A 25 -21.46 42.76 -14.37
C ALA A 25 -22.32 43.71 -13.49
N HIS A 26 -21.87 43.91 -12.25
CA HIS A 26 -22.05 45.16 -11.52
C HIS A 26 -20.80 45.46 -10.68
N HIS A 27 -20.10 46.52 -11.09
CA HIS A 27 -19.15 47.25 -10.28
C HIS A 27 -19.83 47.83 -9.04
N LYS A 28 -19.20 47.67 -7.89
CA LYS A 28 -19.28 48.68 -6.83
C LYS A 28 -17.96 48.70 -6.06
N GLU A 29 -17.27 49.82 -6.18
CA GLU A 29 -16.14 50.21 -5.35
C GLU A 29 -16.59 50.33 -3.89
N SER A 30 -15.77 49.82 -2.98
CA SER A 30 -15.61 50.40 -1.65
C SER A 30 -14.19 50.16 -1.19
N HIS A 31 -13.41 51.24 -1.15
CA HIS A 31 -12.13 51.32 -0.48
C HIS A 31 -12.26 50.99 1.01
N SER A 32 -11.39 50.12 1.51
CA SER A 32 -10.88 50.19 2.87
C SER A 32 -9.41 49.79 2.85
N GLU A 33 -8.55 50.80 2.97
CA GLU A 33 -7.13 50.67 3.33
C GLU A 33 -7.01 49.97 4.70
N SER A 34 -6.23 48.90 4.74
CA SER A 34 -5.44 48.54 5.91
C SER A 34 -4.17 47.88 5.39
N GLY A 35 -3.11 48.69 5.32
CA GLY A 35 -1.78 48.22 4.93
C GLY A 35 -1.20 47.30 5.99
N HIS A 36 -0.85 46.10 5.56
CA HIS A 36 0.22 45.32 6.16
C HIS A 36 1.22 45.04 5.03
N HIS A 37 2.32 45.80 5.03
CA HIS A 37 3.54 45.41 4.34
C HIS A 37 4.08 44.20 5.10
N ASP A 38 3.80 43.00 4.60
CA ASP A 38 4.70 41.88 4.80
C ASP A 38 5.65 41.89 3.60
N GLU A 39 6.84 42.45 3.82
CA GLU A 39 7.99 42.30 2.95
C GLU A 39 8.34 40.81 2.92
N HIS A 40 7.73 40.09 1.99
CA HIS A 40 8.32 38.85 1.51
C HIS A 40 9.58 39.24 0.76
N GLU A 41 10.72 39.13 1.43
CA GLU A 41 12.00 38.93 0.76
C GLU A 41 11.86 37.65 -0.08
N GLU A 42 11.47 37.83 -1.34
CA GLU A 42 11.73 36.85 -2.38
C GLU A 42 13.26 36.73 -2.44
N GLY A 43 13.79 35.68 -1.83
CA GLY A 43 15.17 35.28 -2.01
C GLY A 43 15.40 35.06 -3.49
N HIS A 44 16.00 36.07 -4.13
CA HIS A 44 16.58 35.94 -5.46
C HIS A 44 17.51 34.73 -5.42
N GLY A 45 17.14 33.66 -6.13
CA GLY A 45 18.09 32.62 -6.45
C GLY A 45 19.14 33.25 -7.34
N ASP A 46 20.30 33.60 -6.78
CA ASP A 46 21.44 34.08 -7.54
C ASP A 46 21.70 33.09 -8.67
N GLU A 47 21.70 33.57 -9.92
CA GLU A 47 22.11 32.77 -11.07
C GLU A 47 23.49 32.18 -10.75
N VAL A 48 23.55 30.86 -10.65
CA VAL A 48 24.78 30.16 -10.33
C VAL A 48 25.72 30.35 -11.50
N GLU A 49 26.74 31.19 -11.33
CA GLU A 49 27.77 31.37 -12.35
C GLU A 49 28.42 30.01 -12.67
N LYS A 50 28.52 29.72 -13.98
CA LYS A 50 29.05 28.45 -14.46
C LYS A 50 30.46 28.65 -15.02
N GLY A 51 31.36 27.74 -14.65
CA GLY A 51 32.70 27.69 -15.21
C GLY A 51 32.73 27.02 -16.59
N VAL A 52 33.93 26.91 -17.15
CA VAL A 52 34.15 26.38 -18.51
C VAL A 52 33.84 24.88 -18.64
N HIS A 53 33.74 24.15 -17.53
CA HIS A 53 33.33 22.74 -17.48
C HIS A 53 31.85 22.58 -17.11
N GLY A 54 31.09 23.68 -17.03
CA GLY A 54 29.66 23.69 -16.72
C GLY A 54 29.33 23.47 -15.24
N GLY A 55 30.34 23.47 -14.37
CA GLY A 55 30.17 23.40 -12.91
C GLY A 55 29.88 24.75 -12.29
N ARG A 56 29.47 24.76 -11.02
CA ARG A 56 29.28 25.98 -10.21
C ARG A 56 30.65 26.63 -9.98
N LEU A 57 30.83 27.85 -10.47
CA LEU A 57 32.04 28.64 -10.29
C LEU A 57 31.96 29.40 -8.96
N LEU A 58 33.00 29.28 -8.14
CA LEU A 58 33.10 29.87 -6.81
C LEU A 58 34.36 30.73 -6.78
N GLU A 59 34.19 32.04 -6.96
CA GLU A 59 35.31 32.98 -7.02
C GLU A 59 35.51 33.66 -5.67
N LYS A 60 36.76 33.96 -5.33
CA LYS A 60 37.12 34.81 -4.20
C LYS A 60 38.48 35.46 -4.47
N ASP A 61 38.45 36.77 -4.66
CA ASP A 61 39.59 37.53 -5.18
C ASP A 61 40.03 36.93 -6.54
N ASP A 62 41.32 36.69 -6.75
CA ASP A 62 41.84 36.13 -8.01
C ASP A 62 41.75 34.60 -8.08
N PHE A 63 41.33 33.93 -7.00
CA PHE A 63 41.29 32.47 -6.93
C PHE A 63 39.86 31.94 -7.07
N ALA A 64 39.67 30.91 -7.88
CA ALA A 64 38.37 30.30 -8.10
C ALA A 64 38.40 28.77 -8.03
N ILE A 65 37.27 28.19 -7.61
CA ILE A 65 37.00 26.75 -7.69
C ILE A 65 35.73 26.53 -8.50
N GLU A 66 35.82 25.72 -9.55
CA GLU A 66 34.65 25.21 -10.26
C GLU A 66 34.29 23.81 -9.75
N ALA A 67 33.08 23.65 -9.24
CA ALA A 67 32.55 22.42 -8.68
C ALA A 67 31.54 21.75 -9.63
N THR A 68 31.76 20.49 -9.98
CA THR A 68 30.84 19.70 -10.82
C THR A 68 30.62 18.31 -10.21
N ILE A 69 29.41 17.78 -10.37
CA ILE A 69 29.10 16.36 -10.13
C ILE A 69 29.07 15.69 -11.50
N PHE A 70 29.89 14.66 -11.67
CA PHE A 70 30.02 13.92 -12.92
C PHE A 70 29.47 12.51 -12.77
N GLU A 71 28.56 12.12 -13.65
CA GLU A 71 27.77 10.88 -13.54
C GLU A 71 27.71 10.08 -14.86
N ASP A 72 28.36 10.57 -15.92
CA ASP A 72 28.30 9.91 -17.24
C ASP A 72 29.24 8.69 -17.28
N GLY A 73 28.63 7.50 -17.22
CA GLY A 73 29.34 6.23 -17.31
C GLY A 73 30.11 5.81 -16.06
N VAL A 74 29.94 6.53 -14.94
CA VAL A 74 30.55 6.23 -13.63
C VAL A 74 29.57 6.56 -12.49
N PRO A 75 29.72 5.97 -11.29
CA PRO A 75 28.99 6.44 -10.11
C PRO A 75 29.24 7.94 -9.88
N PRO A 76 28.25 8.71 -9.36
CA PRO A 76 28.40 10.14 -9.15
C PRO A 76 29.67 10.49 -8.36
N GLU A 77 30.54 11.28 -8.97
CA GLU A 77 31.79 11.75 -8.35
C GLU A 77 31.91 13.26 -8.47
N PHE A 78 32.45 13.92 -7.45
CA PHE A 78 32.81 15.33 -7.58
C PHE A 78 34.06 15.48 -8.45
N ARG A 79 34.06 16.50 -9.30
CA ARG A 79 35.28 17.05 -9.88
C ARG A 79 35.40 18.54 -9.56
N PHE A 80 36.59 18.95 -9.13
CA PHE A 80 36.90 20.35 -8.88
C PHE A 80 38.07 20.83 -9.73
N TYR A 81 37.92 22.00 -10.32
CA TYR A 81 38.96 22.69 -11.10
C TYR A 81 39.33 23.96 -10.36
N ALA A 82 40.63 24.20 -10.16
CA ALA A 82 41.12 25.38 -9.46
C ALA A 82 41.73 26.36 -10.46
N TYR A 83 41.49 27.65 -10.27
CA TYR A 83 41.98 28.72 -11.14
C TYR A 83 42.63 29.83 -10.33
N ASP A 84 43.58 30.51 -10.94
CA ASP A 84 44.24 31.73 -10.46
C ASP A 84 44.27 32.74 -11.61
N ASP A 85 43.62 33.88 -11.45
CA ASP A 85 43.42 34.89 -12.51
C ASP A 85 42.84 34.29 -13.81
N GLY A 86 41.93 33.32 -13.67
CA GLY A 86 41.30 32.59 -14.77
C GLY A 86 42.15 31.49 -15.42
N GLU A 87 43.43 31.33 -15.04
CA GLU A 87 44.28 30.25 -15.53
C GLU A 87 44.11 28.97 -14.69
N LEU A 88 43.95 27.82 -15.36
CA LEU A 88 43.76 26.53 -14.69
C LEU A 88 45.04 26.09 -13.97
N LEU A 89 44.92 25.88 -12.66
CA LEU A 89 46.00 25.41 -11.80
C LEU A 89 46.20 23.90 -11.86
N ASN A 90 47.41 23.46 -11.52
CA ASN A 90 47.67 22.05 -11.27
C ASN A 90 47.10 21.67 -9.89
N PRO A 91 46.23 20.64 -9.79
CA PRO A 91 45.67 20.20 -8.51
C PRO A 91 46.71 19.86 -7.43
N LYS A 92 47.96 19.57 -7.82
CA LYS A 92 49.06 19.31 -6.88
C LYS A 92 49.41 20.51 -6.01
N ASP A 93 49.19 21.73 -6.50
CA ASP A 93 49.58 22.97 -5.85
C ASP A 93 48.50 23.52 -4.91
N VAL A 94 47.32 22.92 -4.92
CA VAL A 94 46.18 23.30 -4.09
C VAL A 94 45.84 22.17 -3.10
N GLU A 95 45.58 22.52 -1.84
CA GLU A 95 44.95 21.62 -0.86
C GLU A 95 43.45 21.88 -0.85
N LEU A 96 42.63 20.85 -1.05
CA LEU A 96 41.17 20.96 -1.13
C LEU A 96 40.52 20.05 -0.08
N ASN A 97 39.55 20.61 0.65
CA ASN A 97 38.67 19.88 1.55
C ASN A 97 37.22 20.26 1.24
N VAL A 98 36.35 19.24 1.17
CA VAL A 98 34.91 19.41 0.95
C VAL A 98 34.16 18.63 2.00
N GLU A 99 33.32 19.35 2.75
CA GLU A 99 32.39 18.80 3.74
C GLU A 99 30.96 19.04 3.25
N LEU A 100 30.15 17.99 3.19
CA LEU A 100 28.72 18.08 2.95
C LEU A 100 27.97 17.91 4.26
N THR A 101 26.94 18.72 4.50
CA THR A 101 25.99 18.51 5.60
C THR A 101 24.62 18.13 5.03
N ARG A 102 24.13 16.93 5.37
CA ARG A 102 22.82 16.41 4.98
C ARG A 102 21.71 16.99 5.86
N LEU A 103 20.44 16.86 5.45
CA LEU A 103 19.28 17.38 6.20
C LEU A 103 19.21 16.91 7.65
N ASN A 104 19.62 15.67 7.94
CA ASN A 104 19.65 15.12 9.29
C ASN A 104 20.88 15.56 10.12
N GLY A 105 21.70 16.48 9.58
CA GLY A 105 22.93 16.97 10.21
C GLY A 105 24.14 16.05 10.02
N LYS A 106 24.00 14.92 9.32
CA LYS A 106 25.13 14.02 9.01
C LYS A 106 26.12 14.75 8.11
N LYS A 107 27.41 14.60 8.44
CA LYS A 107 28.51 15.21 7.70
C LYS A 107 29.28 14.17 6.90
N ASP A 108 29.37 14.38 5.60
CA ASP A 108 30.18 13.57 4.70
C ASP A 108 31.46 14.36 4.36
N ASN A 109 32.63 13.81 4.67
CA ASN A 109 33.91 14.40 4.33
C ASN A 109 34.47 13.68 3.11
N PHE A 110 34.87 14.45 2.10
CA PHE A 110 35.40 13.89 0.85
C PHE A 110 36.92 14.00 0.79
N THR A 111 37.55 12.96 0.25
CA THR A 111 38.96 12.96 -0.09
C THR A 111 39.13 12.96 -1.60
N PHE A 112 40.25 13.50 -2.08
CA PHE A 112 40.44 13.75 -3.49
C PHE A 112 41.73 13.15 -4.02
N SER A 113 41.61 12.41 -5.13
CA SER A 113 42.72 12.08 -6.01
C SER A 113 43.01 13.26 -6.93
N LYS A 114 44.29 13.60 -7.09
CA LYS A 114 44.74 14.71 -7.93
C LYS A 114 45.03 14.20 -9.34
N ASP A 115 44.12 14.44 -10.28
CA ASP A 115 44.36 14.20 -11.70
C ASP A 115 45.29 15.29 -12.28
N LYS A 116 45.66 15.21 -13.56
CA LYS A 116 46.42 16.25 -14.26
C LYS A 116 45.69 17.59 -14.31
N LYS A 117 44.34 17.58 -14.33
CA LYS A 117 43.54 18.79 -14.54
C LYS A 117 42.55 19.13 -13.42
N PHE A 118 42.16 18.17 -12.59
CA PHE A 118 41.13 18.36 -11.58
C PHE A 118 41.35 17.48 -10.34
N PHE A 119 40.67 17.84 -9.25
CA PHE A 119 40.47 16.98 -8.09
C PHE A 119 39.30 16.07 -8.36
N LYS A 120 39.48 14.76 -8.18
CA LYS A 120 38.42 13.75 -8.32
C LYS A 120 38.10 13.16 -6.96
N SER A 121 36.83 13.13 -6.55
CA SER A 121 36.49 12.49 -5.27
C SER A 121 36.83 11.00 -5.30
N ASN A 122 37.26 10.47 -4.16
CA ASN A 122 37.47 9.03 -3.99
C ASN A 122 36.17 8.34 -3.55
N GLU A 123 35.30 9.09 -2.89
CA GLU A 123 33.98 8.66 -2.46
C GLU A 123 32.92 9.04 -3.51
N GLU A 124 31.85 8.23 -3.56
CA GLU A 124 30.66 8.49 -4.37
C GLU A 124 29.78 9.56 -3.71
N VAL A 125 29.25 10.47 -4.52
CA VAL A 125 28.26 11.45 -4.10
C VAL A 125 26.90 10.78 -4.09
N LYS A 126 26.54 10.16 -2.95
CA LYS A 126 25.27 9.44 -2.84
C LYS A 126 24.06 10.38 -2.96
N GLU A 127 23.07 9.94 -3.73
CA GLU A 127 21.76 10.59 -3.82
C GLU A 127 21.03 10.62 -2.46
N PRO A 128 20.10 11.58 -2.28
CA PRO A 128 19.83 12.72 -3.17
C PRO A 128 20.96 13.76 -3.10
N HIS A 129 21.16 14.57 -4.15
CA HIS A 129 22.10 15.71 -4.13
C HIS A 129 21.49 16.89 -3.37
N SER A 130 21.25 16.64 -2.09
CA SER A 130 20.57 17.55 -1.18
C SER A 130 21.47 17.75 0.04
N PHE A 131 22.21 18.85 0.07
CA PHE A 131 23.19 19.14 1.11
C PHE A 131 23.61 20.61 1.15
N ASP A 132 24.07 21.04 2.32
CA ASP A 132 24.91 22.22 2.44
C ASP A 132 26.35 21.82 2.12
N VAL A 133 27.01 22.58 1.25
CA VAL A 133 28.40 22.37 0.87
C VAL A 133 29.28 23.38 1.58
N LYS A 134 30.36 22.91 2.19
CA LYS A 134 31.48 23.73 2.64
C LYS A 134 32.74 23.31 1.90
N ILE A 135 33.31 24.22 1.12
CA ILE A 135 34.60 24.01 0.43
C ILE A 135 35.65 24.87 1.12
N THR A 136 36.80 24.27 1.42
CA THR A 136 37.99 24.98 1.89
C THR A 136 39.16 24.62 0.99
N ALA A 137 39.78 25.64 0.41
CA ALA A 137 40.96 25.50 -0.44
C ALA A 137 42.14 26.29 0.14
N LYS A 138 43.35 25.76 0.01
CA LYS A 138 44.58 26.46 0.37
C LYS A 138 45.52 26.50 -0.82
N TYR A 139 45.93 27.71 -1.19
CA TYR A 139 46.79 27.98 -2.33
C TYR A 139 47.64 29.23 -2.04
N ASP A 140 48.90 29.20 -2.42
CA ASP A 140 49.88 30.28 -2.20
C ASP A 140 49.88 30.87 -0.77
N GLY A 141 49.77 30.00 0.24
CA GLY A 141 49.75 30.39 1.66
C GLY A 141 48.45 31.07 2.13
N LYS A 142 47.48 31.31 1.25
CA LYS A 142 46.14 31.82 1.56
C LYS A 142 45.13 30.68 1.71
N THR A 143 44.08 30.91 2.50
CA THR A 143 42.96 29.98 2.68
C THR A 143 41.67 30.62 2.20
N TYR A 144 40.95 29.89 1.36
CA TYR A 144 39.67 30.28 0.76
C TYR A 144 38.58 29.35 1.30
N GLU A 145 37.42 29.91 1.60
CA GLU A 145 36.26 29.16 2.10
C GLU A 145 35.01 29.65 1.37
N TRP A 146 34.22 28.70 0.88
CA TRP A 146 32.90 28.93 0.30
C TRP A 146 31.88 28.04 0.97
N LYS A 147 30.65 28.55 1.05
CA LYS A 147 29.48 27.81 1.50
C LYS A 147 28.32 28.08 0.57
N TYR A 148 27.59 27.04 0.24
CA TYR A 148 26.35 27.15 -0.54
C TYR A 148 25.46 25.96 -0.26
N ASP A 149 24.16 26.14 -0.45
CA ASP A 149 23.20 25.04 -0.48
C ASP A 149 22.98 24.50 -1.90
N SER A 150 22.68 23.20 -1.95
CA SER A 150 22.23 22.51 -3.16
C SER A 150 21.15 21.53 -2.71
N TYR A 151 19.89 21.90 -2.90
CA TYR A 151 18.74 21.14 -2.41
C TYR A 151 17.96 20.50 -3.55
N GLU A 152 18.40 19.33 -3.98
CA GLU A 152 17.58 18.50 -4.86
C GLU A 152 16.57 17.69 -4.04
N GLY A 153 15.35 17.53 -4.56
CA GLY A 153 14.40 16.57 -3.98
C GLY A 153 13.84 16.95 -2.61
N ARG A 154 13.83 18.25 -2.25
CA ARG A 154 13.31 18.77 -0.97
C ARG A 154 12.08 19.65 -1.16
N VAL A 155 11.19 19.61 -0.17
CA VAL A 155 10.09 20.57 -0.02
C VAL A 155 9.86 20.85 1.47
N GLN A 156 9.48 22.07 1.80
CA GLN A 156 9.04 22.42 3.15
C GLN A 156 7.51 22.47 3.22
N ILE A 157 6.93 21.72 4.15
CA ILE A 157 5.48 21.71 4.39
C ILE A 157 5.25 21.76 5.90
N THR A 158 4.52 22.77 6.34
CA THR A 158 4.22 22.95 7.77
C THR A 158 3.41 21.79 8.32
N GLU A 159 3.48 21.56 9.63
CA GLU A 159 2.72 20.45 10.25
C GLU A 159 1.21 20.59 10.06
N GLU A 160 0.69 21.82 10.08
CA GLU A 160 -0.73 22.10 9.82
C GLU A 160 -1.11 21.76 8.38
N ALA A 161 -0.31 22.18 7.41
CA ALA A 161 -0.53 21.86 6.01
C ALA A 161 -0.47 20.34 5.78
N ALA A 162 0.54 19.65 6.33
CA ALA A 162 0.66 18.20 6.23
C ALA A 162 -0.56 17.46 6.78
N LYS A 163 -1.10 17.92 7.93
CA LYS A 163 -2.32 17.38 8.53
C LYS A 163 -3.55 17.62 7.64
N ASN A 164 -3.72 18.83 7.12
CA ASN A 164 -4.83 19.18 6.22
C ASN A 164 -4.78 18.39 4.91
N LEU A 165 -3.57 18.08 4.43
CA LEU A 165 -3.32 17.23 3.27
C LEU A 165 -3.43 15.73 3.60
N GLY A 166 -3.69 15.32 4.84
CA GLY A 166 -3.85 13.91 5.22
C GLY A 166 -2.56 13.09 5.09
N ILE A 167 -1.40 13.73 5.22
CA ILE A 167 -0.09 13.08 5.25
C ILE A 167 0.07 12.36 6.59
N GLU A 168 0.35 11.06 6.55
CA GLU A 168 0.62 10.26 7.76
C GLU A 168 2.08 9.84 7.79
N ILE A 169 2.74 10.02 8.93
CA ILE A 169 4.15 9.68 9.15
C ILE A 169 4.25 8.37 9.94
N GLU A 170 5.20 7.53 9.57
CA GLU A 170 5.63 6.39 10.39
C GLU A 170 7.15 6.42 10.60
N LYS A 171 7.61 5.73 11.64
CA LYS A 171 9.04 5.53 11.89
C LYS A 171 9.54 4.27 11.21
N VAL A 172 10.71 4.35 10.59
CA VAL A 172 11.43 3.19 10.08
C VAL A 172 11.86 2.32 11.27
N ALA A 173 11.40 1.08 11.31
CA ALA A 173 11.65 0.14 12.39
C ALA A 173 11.75 -1.29 11.87
N PRO A 174 12.28 -2.24 12.68
CA PRO A 174 12.19 -3.65 12.35
C PRO A 174 10.75 -4.11 12.21
N VAL A 175 10.47 -4.89 11.18
CA VAL A 175 9.13 -5.43 10.90
C VAL A 175 9.24 -6.91 10.55
N LYS A 176 8.26 -7.69 10.98
CA LYS A 176 8.08 -9.05 10.49
C LYS A 176 7.34 -9.03 9.15
N ILE A 177 8.05 -9.34 8.08
CA ILE A 177 7.48 -9.50 6.75
C ILE A 177 6.92 -10.91 6.62
N GLU A 178 5.64 -10.98 6.28
CA GLU A 178 4.96 -12.24 5.99
C GLU A 178 4.82 -12.40 4.48
N LYS A 179 5.37 -13.50 3.95
CA LYS A 179 5.16 -13.91 2.57
C LYS A 179 3.89 -14.73 2.51
N THR A 180 3.00 -14.37 1.58
CA THR A 180 1.70 -15.03 1.50
C THR A 180 1.38 -15.58 0.12
N VAL A 181 0.62 -16.66 0.10
CA VAL A 181 -0.01 -17.21 -1.10
C VAL A 181 -1.48 -16.83 -1.09
N PRO A 182 -1.98 -16.15 -2.13
CA PRO A 182 -3.39 -15.81 -2.23
C PRO A 182 -4.20 -17.06 -2.60
N LEU A 183 -5.26 -17.32 -1.84
CA LEU A 183 -6.24 -18.37 -2.11
C LEU A 183 -7.63 -17.77 -2.31
N TYR A 184 -8.49 -18.52 -2.98
CA TYR A 184 -9.90 -18.17 -3.16
C TYR A 184 -10.76 -19.30 -2.60
N GLY A 185 -11.85 -18.92 -1.94
CA GLY A 185 -12.68 -19.87 -1.23
C GLY A 185 -14.10 -19.41 -1.03
N ILE A 186 -14.90 -20.30 -0.46
CA ILE A 186 -16.30 -20.08 -0.14
C ILE A 186 -16.52 -20.42 1.34
N ILE A 187 -17.37 -19.64 2.00
CA ILE A 187 -17.84 -19.94 3.35
C ILE A 187 -18.92 -21.01 3.28
N ASN A 188 -18.75 -22.08 4.05
CA ASN A 188 -19.70 -23.15 4.26
C ASN A 188 -20.10 -23.24 5.74
N LEU A 189 -21.17 -23.97 6.02
CA LEU A 189 -21.57 -24.29 7.38
C LEU A 189 -20.51 -25.19 8.03
N ASP A 190 -20.28 -25.00 9.32
CA ASP A 190 -19.48 -25.97 10.07
C ASP A 190 -20.24 -27.32 10.12
N PRO A 191 -19.68 -28.40 9.56
CA PRO A 191 -20.34 -29.71 9.54
C PRO A 191 -20.53 -30.30 10.95
N ASN A 192 -19.75 -29.87 11.94
CA ASN A 192 -19.90 -30.32 13.33
C ASN A 192 -20.98 -29.55 14.09
N LYS A 193 -21.50 -28.47 13.51
CA LYS A 193 -22.49 -27.57 14.08
C LYS A 193 -23.73 -27.41 13.19
N SER A 194 -23.93 -28.35 12.28
CA SER A 194 -25.11 -28.40 11.42
C SER A 194 -25.74 -29.80 11.44
N ALA A 195 -27.05 -29.85 11.23
CA ALA A 195 -27.84 -31.07 11.22
C ALA A 195 -28.88 -31.03 10.10
N GLN A 196 -28.94 -32.10 9.32
CA GLN A 196 -29.98 -32.33 8.32
C GLN A 196 -31.06 -33.22 8.93
N ILE A 197 -32.28 -32.70 9.03
CA ILE A 197 -33.37 -33.38 9.73
C ILE A 197 -34.25 -34.11 8.73
N LYS A 198 -34.26 -35.43 8.80
CA LYS A 198 -35.10 -36.30 7.97
C LYS A 198 -36.23 -36.90 8.81
N ALA A 199 -37.31 -37.29 8.14
CA ALA A 199 -38.33 -38.11 8.77
C ALA A 199 -37.75 -39.49 9.13
N ARG A 200 -38.00 -39.96 10.35
CA ARG A 200 -37.55 -41.29 10.79
C ARG A 200 -38.21 -42.42 10.00
N PHE A 201 -39.48 -42.22 9.64
CA PHE A 201 -40.28 -43.15 8.84
C PHE A 201 -40.91 -42.38 7.69
N SER A 202 -41.17 -43.05 6.57
CA SER A 202 -41.91 -42.45 5.45
C SER A 202 -43.34 -42.12 5.88
N GLY A 203 -43.83 -40.93 5.52
CA GLY A 203 -45.08 -40.41 6.03
C GLY A 203 -45.55 -39.14 5.34
N VAL A 204 -46.70 -38.61 5.74
CA VAL A 204 -47.23 -37.31 5.27
C VAL A 204 -47.02 -36.25 6.34
N VAL A 205 -46.45 -35.11 5.97
CA VAL A 205 -46.30 -33.94 6.86
C VAL A 205 -47.69 -33.38 7.17
N LYS A 206 -48.11 -33.39 8.43
CA LYS A 206 -49.43 -32.89 8.87
C LYS A 206 -49.37 -31.45 9.37
N GLU A 207 -48.27 -31.08 10.00
CA GLU A 207 -48.11 -29.77 10.62
C GLU A 207 -46.64 -29.33 10.57
N ILE A 208 -46.40 -28.03 10.36
CA ILE A 208 -45.09 -27.40 10.49
C ILE A 208 -45.20 -26.41 11.65
N LYS A 209 -44.31 -26.54 12.63
CA LYS A 209 -44.31 -25.73 13.87
C LYS A 209 -43.23 -24.64 13.87
N LYS A 210 -42.24 -24.73 12.99
CA LYS A 210 -41.08 -23.83 12.93
C LYS A 210 -40.73 -23.47 11.49
N ASP A 211 -40.34 -22.22 11.27
CA ASP A 211 -39.97 -21.68 9.97
C ASP A 211 -38.50 -21.19 9.90
N LEU A 212 -38.08 -20.82 8.70
CA LEU A 212 -36.76 -20.27 8.38
C LEU A 212 -36.39 -19.10 9.29
N ASN A 213 -35.11 -19.04 9.67
CA ASN A 213 -34.51 -18.03 10.53
C ASN A 213 -35.08 -17.96 11.97
N GLU A 214 -35.94 -18.89 12.38
CA GLU A 214 -36.30 -19.00 13.79
C GLU A 214 -35.15 -19.58 14.61
N PRO A 215 -34.91 -19.07 15.83
CA PRO A 215 -34.01 -19.71 16.78
C PRO A 215 -34.65 -21.00 17.28
N ILE A 216 -33.84 -22.06 17.27
CA ILE A 216 -34.22 -23.42 17.65
C ILE A 216 -33.36 -23.89 18.81
N LYS A 217 -34.01 -24.52 19.78
CA LYS A 217 -33.36 -25.29 20.84
C LYS A 217 -33.42 -26.78 20.55
N LYS A 218 -32.39 -27.50 21.00
CA LYS A 218 -32.39 -28.95 20.98
C LYS A 218 -33.64 -29.48 21.68
N GLY A 219 -34.39 -30.34 20.99
CA GLY A 219 -35.65 -30.92 21.45
C GLY A 219 -36.90 -30.21 20.94
N ASP A 220 -36.79 -29.00 20.37
CA ASP A 220 -37.95 -28.29 19.79
C ASP A 220 -38.59 -29.13 18.68
N VAL A 221 -39.92 -29.17 18.68
CA VAL A 221 -40.71 -29.84 17.63
C VAL A 221 -40.78 -28.93 16.40
N LEU A 222 -40.29 -29.44 15.28
CA LEU A 222 -40.20 -28.73 13.99
C LEU A 222 -41.43 -29.00 13.12
N ALA A 223 -41.88 -30.26 13.09
CA ALA A 223 -43.02 -30.71 12.31
C ALA A 223 -43.68 -31.95 12.94
N MET A 224 -44.92 -32.23 12.54
CA MET A 224 -45.63 -33.47 12.86
C MET A 224 -45.81 -34.28 11.57
N VAL A 225 -45.42 -35.55 11.60
CA VAL A 225 -45.50 -36.47 10.45
C VAL A 225 -46.37 -37.66 10.82
N GLU A 226 -47.31 -38.01 9.94
CA GLU A 226 -48.08 -39.26 10.04
C GLU A 226 -47.36 -40.36 9.26
N GLY A 227 -46.91 -41.41 9.95
CA GLY A 227 -46.23 -42.54 9.30
C GLY A 227 -47.19 -43.32 8.38
N ASN A 228 -46.73 -43.68 7.18
CA ASN A 228 -47.59 -44.37 6.19
C ASN A 228 -48.06 -45.74 6.68
N ASP A 229 -47.19 -46.50 7.36
CA ASP A 229 -47.51 -47.87 7.79
C ASP A 229 -48.30 -47.92 9.10
N SER A 230 -47.95 -47.04 10.05
CA SER A 230 -48.56 -47.04 11.39
C SER A 230 -49.78 -46.14 11.50
N LEU A 231 -49.96 -45.18 10.58
CA LEU A 231 -50.92 -44.07 10.65
C LEU A 231 -50.83 -43.26 11.95
N GLN A 232 -49.72 -43.38 12.68
CA GLN A 232 -49.47 -42.62 13.90
C GLN A 232 -48.76 -41.32 13.58
N ILE A 233 -49.24 -40.23 14.19
CA ILE A 233 -48.59 -38.93 14.13
C ILE A 233 -47.45 -38.89 15.16
N TYR A 234 -46.24 -38.56 14.72
CA TYR A 234 -45.08 -38.41 15.58
C TYR A 234 -44.36 -37.07 15.34
N PRO A 235 -43.68 -36.51 16.36
CA PRO A 235 -42.94 -35.27 16.22
C PRO A 235 -41.58 -35.48 15.56
N VAL A 236 -41.19 -34.56 14.69
CA VAL A 236 -39.82 -34.40 14.20
C VAL A 236 -39.18 -33.27 15.01
N THR A 237 -38.10 -33.56 15.73
CA THR A 237 -37.46 -32.62 16.65
C THR A 237 -36.05 -32.21 16.22
N SER A 238 -35.58 -31.08 16.73
CA SER A 238 -34.20 -30.65 16.52
C SER A 238 -33.20 -31.41 17.42
N PRO A 239 -32.10 -31.95 16.87
CA PRO A 239 -31.04 -32.58 17.65
C PRO A 239 -30.01 -31.58 18.22
N ILE A 240 -30.03 -30.33 17.75
CA ILE A 240 -29.06 -29.28 18.11
C ILE A 240 -29.75 -27.93 18.36
N ASP A 241 -29.03 -27.03 19.02
CA ASP A 241 -29.37 -25.60 19.04
C ASP A 241 -28.93 -24.96 17.72
N GLY A 242 -29.64 -23.92 17.26
CA GLY A 242 -29.25 -23.19 16.06
C GLY A 242 -30.39 -22.39 15.44
N VAL A 243 -30.36 -22.22 14.12
CA VAL A 243 -31.43 -21.63 13.32
C VAL A 243 -31.77 -22.52 12.14
N ILE A 244 -33.03 -22.49 11.68
CA ILE A 244 -33.43 -23.17 10.45
C ILE A 244 -32.93 -22.34 9.26
N ILE A 245 -31.99 -22.90 8.50
CA ILE A 245 -31.43 -22.25 7.30
C ILE A 245 -32.09 -22.74 6.02
N GLU A 246 -32.68 -23.93 6.04
CA GLU A 246 -33.46 -24.49 4.94
C GLU A 246 -34.68 -25.23 5.48
N ARG A 247 -35.82 -25.07 4.81
CA ARG A 247 -37.05 -25.81 5.04
C ARG A 247 -37.52 -26.33 3.69
N ASN A 248 -37.39 -27.63 3.48
CA ASN A 248 -37.88 -28.28 2.27
C ASN A 248 -39.27 -28.89 2.47
N ALA A 249 -39.73 -29.05 3.71
CA ALA A 249 -41.03 -29.64 4.01
C ALA A 249 -42.20 -28.68 3.77
N SER A 250 -43.27 -29.21 3.18
CA SER A 250 -44.59 -28.58 3.06
C SER A 250 -45.67 -29.43 3.73
N VAL A 251 -46.70 -28.81 4.32
CA VAL A 251 -47.86 -29.56 4.84
C VAL A 251 -48.56 -30.29 3.69
N GLY A 252 -48.88 -31.57 3.88
CA GLY A 252 -49.46 -32.46 2.89
C GLY A 252 -48.43 -33.18 2.02
N GLU A 253 -47.15 -32.83 2.12
CA GLU A 253 -46.07 -33.48 1.37
C GLU A 253 -45.73 -34.85 1.96
N VAL A 254 -45.40 -35.80 1.08
CA VAL A 254 -44.87 -37.11 1.47
C VAL A 254 -43.37 -36.99 1.72
N THR A 255 -42.89 -37.45 2.86
CA THR A 255 -41.48 -37.40 3.25
C THR A 255 -40.64 -38.30 2.34
N SER A 256 -39.43 -37.84 2.01
CA SER A 256 -38.50 -38.51 1.10
C SER A 256 -37.07 -38.50 1.67
N ASP A 257 -36.08 -38.85 0.84
CA ASP A 257 -34.67 -38.79 1.22
C ASP A 257 -34.14 -37.36 1.40
N THR A 258 -34.86 -36.35 0.90
CA THR A 258 -34.53 -34.94 1.10
C THR A 258 -34.77 -34.53 2.55
N PRO A 259 -33.80 -33.87 3.22
CA PRO A 259 -34.01 -33.34 4.56
C PRO A 259 -35.22 -32.39 4.61
N LEU A 260 -36.09 -32.59 5.59
CA LEU A 260 -37.22 -31.70 5.85
C LEU A 260 -36.76 -30.30 6.28
N PHE A 261 -35.69 -30.27 7.10
CA PHE A 261 -35.07 -29.05 7.61
C PHE A 261 -33.55 -29.19 7.60
N VAL A 262 -32.84 -28.07 7.46
CA VAL A 262 -31.42 -27.97 7.78
C VAL A 262 -31.27 -26.92 8.88
N ILE A 263 -30.62 -27.33 9.96
CA ILE A 263 -30.39 -26.51 11.15
C ILE A 263 -28.89 -26.28 11.31
N ALA A 264 -28.48 -25.06 11.64
CA ALA A 264 -27.09 -24.74 11.89
C ALA A 264 -26.91 -23.76 13.05
N ASP A 265 -25.88 -23.99 13.87
CA ASP A 265 -25.32 -22.98 14.76
C ASP A 265 -24.34 -22.11 13.96
N LEU A 266 -24.80 -20.91 13.59
CA LEU A 266 -24.05 -19.96 12.75
C LEU A 266 -22.92 -19.22 13.50
N SER A 267 -22.74 -19.46 14.80
CA SER A 267 -21.62 -18.88 15.57
C SER A 267 -20.25 -19.38 15.09
N SER A 268 -20.20 -20.46 14.33
CA SER A 268 -19.00 -20.88 13.61
C SER A 268 -19.33 -21.29 12.19
N VAL A 269 -18.46 -20.89 11.28
CA VAL A 269 -18.50 -21.27 9.86
C VAL A 269 -17.12 -21.76 9.44
N VAL A 270 -17.07 -22.49 8.33
CA VAL A 270 -15.80 -22.96 7.76
C VAL A 270 -15.56 -22.27 6.42
N ALA A 271 -14.37 -21.70 6.24
CA ALA A 271 -13.91 -21.26 4.93
C ALA A 271 -13.19 -22.42 4.25
N GLU A 272 -13.61 -22.74 3.03
CA GLU A 272 -12.99 -23.75 2.18
C GLU A 272 -12.29 -23.07 1.01
N PHE A 273 -10.96 -23.16 0.99
CA PHE A 273 -10.11 -22.56 -0.02
C PHE A 273 -9.60 -23.59 -1.00
N SER A 274 -9.67 -23.27 -2.28
CA SER A 274 -9.04 -24.05 -3.34
C SER A 274 -7.56 -23.74 -3.41
N VAL A 275 -6.72 -24.76 -3.25
CA VAL A 275 -5.25 -24.66 -3.33
C VAL A 275 -4.78 -25.36 -4.58
N PHE A 276 -4.06 -24.63 -5.44
CA PHE A 276 -3.49 -25.19 -6.66
C PHE A 276 -2.29 -26.09 -6.37
N SER A 277 -2.08 -27.08 -7.23
CA SER A 277 -1.00 -28.07 -7.08
C SER A 277 0.41 -27.45 -7.01
N LYS A 278 0.64 -26.27 -7.61
CA LYS A 278 1.92 -25.56 -7.50
C LYS A 278 2.18 -24.94 -6.12
N ASP A 279 1.11 -24.63 -5.38
CA ASP A 279 1.19 -23.89 -4.12
C ASP A 279 1.11 -24.84 -2.91
N ILE A 280 0.63 -26.07 -3.10
CA ILE A 280 0.37 -27.02 -2.03
C ILE A 280 1.62 -27.43 -1.25
N GLU A 281 2.80 -27.45 -1.87
CA GLU A 281 4.05 -27.80 -1.21
C GLU A 281 4.40 -26.84 -0.06
N ASN A 282 3.97 -25.59 -0.18
CA ASN A 282 4.22 -24.53 0.80
C ASN A 282 3.06 -24.37 1.79
N ILE A 283 1.93 -25.04 1.59
CA ILE A 283 0.73 -24.90 2.41
C ILE A 283 0.54 -26.11 3.31
N LYS A 284 0.49 -25.87 4.62
CA LYS A 284 0.46 -26.89 5.67
C LYS A 284 -0.60 -26.57 6.72
N ASN A 285 -1.04 -27.62 7.41
CA ASN A 285 -1.92 -27.47 8.56
C ASN A 285 -1.29 -26.59 9.66
N GLY A 286 -2.09 -25.77 10.33
CA GLY A 286 -1.65 -24.86 11.39
C GLY A 286 -1.09 -23.51 10.91
N GLN A 287 -0.94 -23.31 9.60
CA GLN A 287 -0.51 -22.00 9.07
C GLN A 287 -1.55 -20.92 9.30
N LYS A 288 -1.06 -19.70 9.50
CA LYS A 288 -1.87 -18.49 9.61
C LYS A 288 -2.47 -18.15 8.25
N ILE A 289 -3.74 -17.78 8.23
CA ILE A 289 -4.42 -17.28 7.04
C ILE A 289 -5.21 -16.01 7.38
N TYR A 290 -5.03 -14.98 6.55
CA TYR A 290 -5.91 -13.80 6.59
C TYR A 290 -7.05 -14.00 5.62
N ILE A 291 -8.27 -13.84 6.11
CA ILE A 291 -9.48 -14.05 5.31
C ILE A 291 -10.18 -12.71 5.15
N GLN A 292 -10.53 -12.39 3.90
CA GLN A 292 -11.16 -11.14 3.52
C GLN A 292 -12.39 -11.39 2.66
N SER A 293 -13.49 -10.68 2.95
CA SER A 293 -14.67 -10.67 2.08
C SER A 293 -14.38 -10.00 0.73
N LYS A 294 -15.10 -10.37 -0.33
CA LYS A 294 -14.91 -9.80 -1.67
C LYS A 294 -14.99 -8.26 -1.70
N ASP A 295 -15.84 -7.67 -0.87
CA ASP A 295 -16.02 -6.21 -0.74
C ASP A 295 -14.99 -5.53 0.19
N LYS A 296 -14.04 -6.30 0.74
CA LYS A 296 -12.96 -5.87 1.62
C LYS A 296 -13.38 -5.30 2.98
N LYS A 297 -14.68 -5.32 3.32
CA LYS A 297 -15.22 -4.77 4.56
C LYS A 297 -14.93 -5.65 5.77
N ILE A 298 -14.85 -6.96 5.58
CA ILE A 298 -14.57 -7.92 6.66
C ILE A 298 -13.16 -8.46 6.44
N LYS A 299 -12.32 -8.35 7.48
CA LYS A 299 -10.99 -8.95 7.53
C LYS A 299 -10.80 -9.64 8.87
N ILE A 300 -10.42 -10.91 8.83
CA ILE A 300 -10.13 -11.69 10.04
C ILE A 300 -8.86 -12.50 9.85
N LYS A 301 -8.32 -12.96 10.97
CA LYS A 301 -7.21 -13.91 11.01
C LYS A 301 -7.74 -15.26 11.51
N ALA A 302 -7.34 -16.33 10.85
CA ALA A 302 -7.65 -17.71 11.24
C ALA A 302 -6.40 -18.59 11.07
N MET A 303 -6.57 -19.88 11.34
CA MET A 303 -5.57 -20.91 11.04
C MET A 303 -6.16 -21.92 10.07
N ILE A 304 -5.32 -22.43 9.16
CA ILE A 304 -5.65 -23.63 8.40
C ILE A 304 -5.80 -24.77 9.39
N SER A 305 -6.98 -25.38 9.45
CA SER A 305 -7.32 -26.47 10.37
C SER A 305 -7.18 -27.85 9.73
N ALA A 306 -7.30 -27.93 8.41
CA ALA A 306 -7.11 -29.17 7.66
C ALA A 306 -6.81 -28.89 6.18
N ILE A 307 -6.13 -29.84 5.55
CA ILE A 307 -5.99 -29.94 4.09
C ILE A 307 -6.60 -31.29 3.71
N LEU A 308 -7.65 -31.26 2.90
CA LEU A 308 -8.33 -32.48 2.47
C LEU A 308 -7.44 -33.22 1.46
N LYS A 309 -7.27 -34.53 1.67
CA LYS A 309 -6.43 -35.40 0.83
C LYS A 309 -7.10 -35.84 -0.48
N THR A 310 -8.28 -35.31 -0.77
CA THR A 310 -9.06 -35.60 -1.97
C THR A 310 -8.89 -34.44 -2.94
N THR A 311 -8.35 -34.73 -4.11
CA THR A 311 -8.26 -33.75 -5.20
C THR A 311 -9.61 -33.65 -5.91
N GLU A 312 -10.09 -32.43 -6.14
CA GLU A 312 -11.19 -32.20 -7.06
C GLU A 312 -10.67 -32.40 -8.49
N ALA A 313 -11.02 -33.54 -9.11
CA ALA A 313 -10.46 -33.96 -10.39
C ALA A 313 -10.69 -32.96 -11.54
N SER A 314 -11.76 -32.17 -11.46
CA SER A 314 -12.10 -31.13 -12.43
C SER A 314 -11.21 -29.89 -12.35
N SER A 315 -10.71 -29.55 -11.15
CA SER A 315 -9.95 -28.32 -10.90
C SER A 315 -8.47 -28.56 -10.57
N GLN A 316 -8.05 -29.80 -10.36
CA GLN A 316 -6.71 -30.17 -9.88
C GLN A 316 -6.30 -29.38 -8.62
N THR A 317 -7.28 -29.07 -7.78
CA THR A 317 -7.08 -28.39 -6.51
C THR A 317 -7.30 -29.32 -5.33
N VAL A 318 -6.68 -28.98 -4.21
CA VAL A 318 -6.99 -29.55 -2.90
C VAL A 318 -7.67 -28.49 -2.04
N ILE A 319 -8.49 -28.93 -1.09
CA ILE A 319 -9.26 -28.01 -0.25
C ILE A 319 -8.53 -27.79 1.07
N ALA A 320 -8.19 -26.54 1.37
CA ALA A 320 -7.74 -26.11 2.71
C ALA A 320 -8.94 -25.54 3.49
N ARG A 321 -9.14 -26.01 4.72
CA ARG A 321 -10.21 -25.55 5.61
C ARG A 321 -9.66 -24.62 6.68
N ALA A 322 -10.40 -23.58 7.00
CA ALA A 322 -10.16 -22.72 8.16
C ALA A 322 -11.49 -22.46 8.89
N PHE A 323 -11.55 -22.78 10.18
CA PHE A 323 -12.71 -22.42 11.01
C PHE A 323 -12.68 -20.92 11.34
N ILE A 324 -13.85 -20.32 11.33
CA ILE A 324 -14.07 -18.91 11.60
C ILE A 324 -15.01 -18.79 12.80
N ASP A 325 -14.60 -18.01 13.79
CA ASP A 325 -15.51 -17.48 14.79
C ASP A 325 -16.44 -16.46 14.11
N ASN A 326 -17.73 -16.77 14.12
CA ASN A 326 -18.77 -16.00 13.48
C ASN A 326 -19.85 -15.58 14.49
N THR A 327 -19.48 -15.36 15.75
CA THR A 327 -20.37 -14.88 16.81
C THR A 327 -21.07 -13.56 16.48
N GLN A 328 -20.45 -12.71 15.66
CA GLN A 328 -21.05 -11.47 15.15
C GLN A 328 -21.88 -11.65 13.87
N ASN A 329 -22.01 -12.88 13.36
CA ASN A 329 -22.75 -13.23 12.14
C ASN A 329 -22.33 -12.43 10.89
N LEU A 330 -21.04 -12.10 10.78
CA LEU A 330 -20.49 -11.32 9.67
C LEU A 330 -20.38 -12.15 8.39
N PHE A 331 -20.11 -13.44 8.51
CA PHE A 331 -20.01 -14.38 7.41
C PHE A 331 -21.30 -15.21 7.27
N ARG A 332 -21.73 -15.42 6.02
CA ARG A 332 -22.87 -16.28 5.67
C ARG A 332 -22.40 -17.39 4.75
N SER A 333 -23.05 -18.55 4.85
CA SER A 333 -22.83 -19.65 3.92
C SER A 333 -23.02 -19.18 2.46
N GLY A 334 -22.17 -19.66 1.55
CA GLY A 334 -22.11 -19.25 0.15
C GLY A 334 -21.32 -17.97 -0.14
N MET A 335 -20.84 -17.24 0.88
CA MET A 335 -20.01 -16.05 0.64
C MET A 335 -18.66 -16.41 0.03
N ILE A 336 -18.24 -15.67 -1.00
CA ILE A 336 -16.89 -15.78 -1.57
C ILE A 336 -15.91 -14.95 -0.75
N VAL A 337 -14.78 -15.56 -0.42
CA VAL A 337 -13.69 -14.94 0.36
C VAL A 337 -12.34 -15.14 -0.33
N LYS A 338 -11.43 -14.18 -0.09
CA LYS A 338 -10.02 -14.30 -0.42
C LYS A 338 -9.24 -14.66 0.83
N GLY A 339 -8.38 -15.66 0.72
CA GLY A 339 -7.40 -16.03 1.72
C GLY A 339 -6.01 -15.51 1.35
N ALA A 340 -5.20 -15.18 2.34
CA ALA A 340 -3.76 -14.98 2.18
C ALA A 340 -3.07 -15.85 3.24
N VAL A 341 -2.58 -17.02 2.80
CA VAL A 341 -1.91 -17.99 3.68
C VAL A 341 -0.48 -17.56 3.86
N VAL A 342 -0.04 -17.43 5.10
CA VAL A 342 1.36 -17.12 5.43
C VAL A 342 2.19 -18.38 5.26
N ILE A 343 3.10 -18.36 4.29
CA ILE A 343 3.99 -19.48 3.95
C ILE A 343 5.39 -19.30 4.50
N ASP A 344 5.80 -18.06 4.77
CA ASP A 344 7.09 -17.72 5.35
C ASP A 344 6.98 -16.40 6.13
N GLU A 345 7.81 -16.24 7.15
CA GLU A 345 7.87 -15.04 7.98
C GLU A 345 9.34 -14.70 8.31
N LYS A 346 9.79 -13.52 7.87
CA LYS A 346 11.15 -13.03 8.09
C LYS A 346 11.10 -11.70 8.84
N GLU A 347 11.87 -11.59 9.92
CA GLU A 347 12.09 -10.28 10.55
C GLU A 347 13.19 -9.54 9.79
N VAL A 348 12.89 -8.30 9.39
CA VAL A 348 13.83 -7.46 8.65
C VAL A 348 14.16 -6.20 9.47
N PRO A 349 15.40 -5.71 9.43
CA PRO A 349 15.84 -4.62 10.30
C PRO A 349 15.25 -3.25 9.95
N LEU A 350 14.94 -3.03 8.68
CA LEU A 350 14.36 -1.81 8.12
C LEU A 350 13.25 -2.18 7.14
N ALA A 351 12.10 -1.54 7.28
CA ALA A 351 10.99 -1.71 6.36
C ALA A 351 10.14 -0.44 6.30
N VAL A 352 9.51 -0.25 5.14
CA VAL A 352 8.53 0.84 4.91
C VAL A 352 7.23 0.25 4.38
N LYS A 353 6.12 0.95 4.61
CA LYS A 353 4.83 0.57 4.02
C LYS A 353 4.91 0.60 2.50
N ILE A 354 4.32 -0.40 1.85
CA ILE A 354 4.21 -0.45 0.38
C ILE A 354 3.44 0.77 -0.15
N SER A 355 2.49 1.32 0.62
CA SER A 355 1.75 2.53 0.26
C SER A 355 2.59 3.81 0.26
N ALA A 356 3.75 3.78 0.91
CA ALA A 356 4.67 4.92 1.00
C ALA A 356 5.54 5.05 -0.25
N LEU A 357 5.88 3.91 -0.87
CA LEU A 357 6.74 3.85 -2.04
C LEU A 357 6.15 4.69 -3.17
N GLN A 358 7.00 5.54 -3.74
CA GLN A 358 6.74 6.29 -4.95
C GLN A 358 7.83 5.99 -5.97
N LYS A 359 7.55 6.33 -7.23
CA LYS A 359 8.58 6.44 -8.26
C LYS A 359 9.01 7.90 -8.36
N PHE A 360 10.30 8.15 -8.30
CA PHE A 360 10.89 9.45 -8.62
C PHE A 360 11.99 9.21 -9.64
N ARG A 361 11.82 9.79 -10.84
CA ARG A 361 12.48 9.30 -12.06
C ARG A 361 12.20 7.80 -12.22
N ASP A 362 13.22 6.97 -12.41
CA ASP A 362 13.08 5.51 -12.56
C ASP A 362 13.28 4.72 -11.24
N MET A 363 13.56 5.42 -10.13
CA MET A 363 13.93 4.83 -8.85
C MET A 363 12.74 4.69 -7.89
N ASP A 364 12.78 3.66 -7.05
CA ASP A 364 11.86 3.51 -5.92
C ASP A 364 12.32 4.40 -4.76
N VAL A 365 11.40 5.22 -4.25
CA VAL A 365 11.71 6.20 -3.21
C VAL A 365 10.66 6.23 -2.11
N VAL A 366 11.06 6.77 -0.96
CA VAL A 366 10.16 7.31 0.07
C VAL A 366 10.53 8.76 0.36
N PHE A 367 9.69 9.48 1.10
CA PHE A 367 10.01 10.82 1.57
C PHE A 367 10.25 10.79 3.07
N VAL A 368 11.43 11.23 3.51
CA VAL A 368 11.79 11.35 4.92
C VAL A 368 11.53 12.77 5.40
N LYS A 369 10.94 12.90 6.60
CA LYS A 369 10.64 14.16 7.29
C LYS A 369 11.71 14.45 8.32
N VAL A 370 12.28 15.66 8.28
CA VAL A 370 13.12 16.23 9.34
C VAL A 370 12.60 17.62 9.64
N GLY A 371 12.05 17.83 10.84
CA GLY A 371 11.31 19.06 11.14
C GLY A 371 10.10 19.20 10.22
N GLU A 372 10.02 20.29 9.46
CA GLU A 372 9.00 20.56 8.45
C GLU A 372 9.47 20.30 7.00
N THR A 373 10.70 19.81 6.84
CA THR A 373 11.29 19.52 5.54
C THR A 373 11.10 18.05 5.19
N TYR A 374 10.69 17.79 3.96
CA TYR A 374 10.53 16.47 3.37
C TYR A 374 11.56 16.30 2.26
N GLU A 375 12.29 15.19 2.27
CA GLU A 375 13.34 14.90 1.29
C GLU A 375 13.16 13.52 0.69
N VAL A 376 13.35 13.42 -0.62
CA VAL A 376 13.35 12.14 -1.33
C VAL A 376 14.51 11.25 -0.84
N ARG A 377 14.22 9.96 -0.60
CA ARG A 377 15.21 8.94 -0.26
C ARG A 377 15.06 7.79 -1.24
N MET A 378 16.07 7.61 -2.08
CA MET A 378 16.17 6.49 -3.00
C MET A 378 16.47 5.22 -2.21
N LEU A 379 15.77 4.14 -2.56
CA LEU A 379 15.81 2.91 -1.79
C LEU A 379 16.36 1.76 -2.63
N GLU A 380 17.24 0.97 -2.00
CA GLU A 380 17.46 -0.40 -2.44
C GLU A 380 16.48 -1.31 -1.70
N LEU A 381 15.60 -1.99 -2.45
CA LEU A 381 14.51 -2.78 -1.88
C LEU A 381 14.88 -4.26 -1.80
N GLY A 382 14.49 -4.90 -0.70
CA GLY A 382 14.64 -6.33 -0.47
C GLY A 382 13.33 -7.10 -0.64
N GLU A 383 13.08 -8.02 0.29
CA GLU A 383 11.88 -8.85 0.25
C GLU A 383 10.58 -8.03 0.41
N ARG A 384 9.59 -8.32 -0.43
CA ARG A 384 8.29 -7.65 -0.43
C ARG A 384 7.22 -8.52 0.23
N GLY A 385 6.61 -8.00 1.28
CA GLY A 385 5.45 -8.60 1.96
C GLY A 385 4.11 -8.06 1.45
N ASN A 386 3.07 -8.27 2.27
CA ASN A 386 1.73 -7.77 1.96
C ASN A 386 1.53 -6.26 2.24
N ASN A 387 2.12 -5.76 3.33
CA ASN A 387 1.94 -4.37 3.76
C ASN A 387 3.25 -3.58 3.78
N TYR A 388 4.37 -4.29 3.96
CA TYR A 388 5.70 -3.72 4.10
C TYR A 388 6.65 -4.32 3.06
N VAL A 389 7.67 -3.55 2.73
CA VAL A 389 8.82 -3.99 1.93
C VAL A 389 10.09 -3.79 2.76
N GLU A 390 11.01 -4.75 2.70
CA GLU A 390 12.34 -4.63 3.29
C GLU A 390 13.12 -3.54 2.56
N VAL A 391 13.87 -2.74 3.32
CA VAL A 391 14.76 -1.74 2.77
C VAL A 391 16.19 -2.13 3.12
N LEU A 392 17.03 -2.31 2.10
CA LEU A 392 18.43 -2.71 2.24
C LEU A 392 19.32 -1.48 2.42
N GLU A 393 19.08 -0.43 1.64
CA GLU A 393 19.79 0.85 1.70
C GLU A 393 18.85 2.05 1.46
N GLY A 394 19.29 3.25 1.86
CA GLY A 394 18.63 4.52 1.55
C GLY A 394 17.97 5.24 2.73
N ILE A 395 17.74 4.55 3.85
CA ILE A 395 17.14 5.10 5.07
C ILE A 395 17.79 4.48 6.31
N GLU A 396 17.63 5.15 7.44
CA GLU A 396 18.17 4.72 8.73
C GLU A 396 17.03 4.36 9.71
N ARG A 397 17.34 3.54 10.72
CA ARG A 397 16.36 3.19 11.76
C ARG A 397 15.98 4.46 12.54
N GLY A 398 14.68 4.67 12.70
CA GLY A 398 14.13 5.81 13.44
C GLY A 398 13.76 7.01 12.57
N ASP A 399 14.16 7.00 11.29
CA ASP A 399 13.74 8.01 10.31
C ASP A 399 12.20 8.09 10.27
N ASP A 400 11.69 9.31 10.27
CA ASP A 400 10.28 9.59 10.04
C ASP A 400 10.05 9.62 8.53
N TYR A 401 9.20 8.74 8.00
CA TYR A 401 8.87 8.68 6.57
C TYR A 401 7.38 8.85 6.30
N VAL A 402 7.04 9.39 5.14
CA VAL A 402 5.66 9.58 4.72
C VAL A 402 5.05 8.23 4.33
N SER A 403 4.22 7.70 5.22
CA SER A 403 3.61 6.38 5.10
C SER A 403 2.33 6.35 4.25
N LYS A 404 1.68 7.51 4.11
CA LYS A 404 0.43 7.71 3.36
C LYS A 404 0.40 9.10 2.75
N ASN A 405 -0.22 9.18 1.57
CA ASN A 405 -0.40 10.40 0.81
C ASN A 405 0.91 11.08 0.35
N SER A 406 1.96 10.27 0.09
CA SER A 406 3.27 10.75 -0.40
C SER A 406 3.23 11.37 -1.80
N PHE A 407 2.14 11.21 -2.56
CA PHE A 407 2.00 11.82 -3.88
C PHE A 407 2.05 13.36 -3.85
N VAL A 408 1.55 13.99 -2.78
CA VAL A 408 1.52 15.46 -2.66
C VAL A 408 2.95 15.99 -2.54
N ILE A 409 3.77 15.35 -1.71
CA ILE A 409 5.19 15.68 -1.56
C ILE A 409 5.92 15.56 -2.90
N LYS A 410 5.68 14.45 -3.61
CA LYS A 410 6.27 14.21 -4.93
C LYS A 410 5.94 15.35 -5.90
N ALA A 411 4.67 15.72 -5.99
CA ALA A 411 4.20 16.75 -6.92
C ALA A 411 4.83 18.11 -6.64
N ASP A 412 4.96 18.50 -5.37
CA ASP A 412 5.62 19.76 -5.01
C ASP A 412 7.11 19.73 -5.33
N ILE A 413 7.81 18.62 -5.04
CA ILE A 413 9.23 18.46 -5.38
C ILE A 413 9.46 18.55 -6.90
N GLU A 414 8.66 17.86 -7.71
CA GLU A 414 8.79 17.89 -9.18
C GLU A 414 8.52 19.29 -9.74
N LYS A 415 7.60 20.05 -9.12
CA LYS A 415 7.31 21.43 -9.49
C LYS A 415 8.49 22.37 -9.19
N SER A 416 9.10 22.24 -8.01
CA SER A 416 10.28 23.04 -7.62
C SER A 416 11.55 22.66 -8.38
N GLY A 417 11.66 21.41 -8.84
CA GLY A 417 12.77 20.98 -9.70
C GLY A 417 12.70 21.62 -11.09
N ALA A 418 11.51 21.62 -11.71
CA ALA A 418 11.31 22.13 -13.06
C ALA A 418 11.60 23.65 -13.21
N SER A 419 11.52 24.43 -12.13
CA SER A 419 11.82 25.86 -12.17
C SER A 419 13.32 26.19 -12.24
N HIS A 420 14.21 25.24 -11.94
CA HIS A 420 15.66 25.45 -11.95
C HIS A 420 16.35 25.02 -13.26
N ASP A 421 15.63 24.33 -14.15
CA ASP A 421 16.13 23.84 -15.44
C ASP A 421 15.93 24.86 -16.60
N HIS A 422 15.50 26.10 -16.30
CA HIS A 422 15.13 27.12 -17.29
C HIS A 422 16.17 28.22 -17.51
#